data_AF-A0A8J5SNS4-F1
#
_entry.id   AF-A0A8J5SNS4-F1
#
_cell.length_a   1.000
_cell.length_b   1.000
_cell.length_c   1.000
_cell.angle_alpha   90.00
_cell.angle_beta   90.00
_cell.angle_gamma   90.00
#
_symmetry.space_group_name_H-M   'P 1'
#
loop_
_entity.id
_entity.type
_entity.pdbx_description
1 polymer ?
#
loop_
_entity_poly.entity_id
_entity_poly.type
_entity_poly.pdbx_seq_one_letter_code
_entity_poly.pdbx_strand_id
1 'polypeptide(L)'
;MWTVMQMELSLMYDILYTKANVIHNHTTCIGYGIRAMAPLAVVISVVLFQFSGKGGQNRVDVAITYVLLGGALILETKSLLSSLGSTWALAFLCATRRIWLRHAALCSGRWHRLRRALVSLRRPGMSVTSGSSRKWTLTMGQYNMMLSCARQVNMRSGWFNDWSTFLGLNDWLDRKHCSWNIPVVPDMVKKSLREILKDISKRWELNTMGLLRGKWGDLAMSSNDRAEQFKAIEVQHGVDFHESVLIWHIATEMFLTTRELADGSSIVEAIRAVSNYLMFLFVDRPDMLPGLPQNWLYQQTMNNMVQSCKSRNGFVKESARLKLIKQVAGILLPKDQEQPKTGPKVPRLNYARHIARKLTEWKNEDPVDVLLDLWIDFLVYAANRCNRESHAKKLNNGCEFLTVVWLMVEHNYALANALKAKESNK
;
A
#
# COMPACT_ATOMS: atom_id res chain seq x y z
N MET A 1 -12.42 -12.25 -2.60
CA MET A 1 -11.05 -11.78 -2.89
C MET A 1 -10.53 -10.87 -1.78
N TRP A 2 -11.08 -9.68 -1.54
CA TRP A 2 -10.57 -8.74 -0.52
C TRP A 2 -10.43 -9.29 0.91
N THR A 3 -11.42 -10.06 1.38
CA THR A 3 -11.35 -10.72 2.70
C THR A 3 -10.23 -11.75 2.79
N VAL A 4 -9.99 -12.49 1.69
CA VAL A 4 -8.88 -13.46 1.58
C VAL A 4 -7.55 -12.72 1.65
N MET A 5 -7.40 -11.62 0.92
CA MET A 5 -6.17 -10.81 0.95
C MET A 5 -5.91 -10.23 2.35
N GLN A 6 -6.93 -9.77 3.06
CA GLN A 6 -6.78 -9.32 4.46
C GLN A 6 -6.30 -10.45 5.38
N MET A 7 -6.78 -11.68 5.17
CA MET A 7 -6.31 -12.85 5.92
C MET A 7 -4.87 -13.21 5.58
N GLU A 8 -4.51 -13.23 4.29
CA GLU A 8 -3.14 -13.49 3.82
C GLU A 8 -2.16 -12.43 4.35
N LEU A 9 -2.52 -11.15 4.33
CA LEU A 9 -1.72 -10.07 4.90
C LEU A 9 -1.51 -10.23 6.41
N SER A 10 -2.56 -10.59 7.15
CA SER A 10 -2.41 -10.90 8.57
C SER A 10 -1.47 -12.09 8.80
N LEU A 11 -1.51 -13.09 7.91
CA LEU A 11 -0.62 -14.26 7.97
C LEU A 11 0.83 -13.87 7.69
N MET A 12 1.07 -13.08 6.65
CA MET A 12 2.40 -12.59 6.29
C MET A 12 3.01 -11.74 7.41
N TYR A 13 2.22 -10.84 8.01
CA TYR A 13 2.65 -10.06 9.16
C TYR A 13 3.06 -10.97 10.33
N ASP A 14 2.24 -11.98 10.65
CA ASP A 14 2.54 -12.94 11.71
C ASP A 14 3.83 -13.73 11.39
N ILE A 15 4.11 -14.04 10.14
CA ILE A 15 5.33 -14.77 9.73
C ILE A 15 6.58 -13.89 9.84
N LEU A 16 6.51 -12.65 9.36
CA LEU A 16 7.68 -11.78 9.20
C LEU A 16 8.01 -10.98 10.45
N TYR A 17 6.99 -10.50 11.17
CA TYR A 17 7.15 -9.55 12.28
C TYR A 17 6.83 -10.15 13.64
N THR A 18 6.28 -11.35 13.68
CA THR A 18 6.00 -12.03 14.94
C THR A 18 6.75 -13.35 15.03
N LYS A 19 7.09 -13.77 16.24
CA LYS A 19 7.71 -15.08 16.47
C LYS A 19 6.74 -16.25 16.17
N ALA A 20 5.51 -15.99 15.69
CA ALA A 20 4.48 -17.00 15.51
C ALA A 20 4.91 -18.15 14.60
N ASN A 21 5.56 -17.89 13.47
CA ASN A 21 5.95 -18.95 12.54
C ASN A 21 7.03 -19.89 13.12
N VAL A 22 8.03 -19.34 13.80
CA VAL A 22 9.09 -20.13 14.48
C VAL A 22 8.52 -20.98 15.62
N ILE A 23 7.49 -20.47 16.32
CA ILE A 23 6.83 -21.20 17.40
C ILE A 23 6.00 -22.39 16.86
N HIS A 24 5.50 -22.32 15.62
CA HIS A 24 4.50 -23.27 15.10
C HIS A 24 5.02 -24.30 14.07
N ASN A 25 6.17 -24.10 13.41
CA ASN A 25 6.54 -24.94 12.25
C ASN A 25 7.57 -26.06 12.52
N HIS A 26 8.60 -25.86 13.36
CA HIS A 26 9.69 -26.85 13.52
C HIS A 26 9.94 -27.29 14.97
N THR A 27 9.33 -26.62 15.93
CA THR A 27 9.66 -26.75 17.36
C THR A 27 8.38 -26.68 18.17
N THR A 28 7.23 -27.12 17.65
CA THR A 28 5.91 -26.82 18.22
C THR A 28 5.73 -27.49 19.59
N CYS A 29 6.07 -28.77 19.74
CA CYS A 29 6.07 -29.42 21.06
C CYS A 29 7.12 -28.84 22.02
N ILE A 30 8.30 -28.50 21.53
CA ILE A 30 9.39 -27.98 22.37
C ILE A 30 9.12 -26.52 22.77
N GLY A 31 8.58 -25.68 21.89
CA GLY A 31 8.27 -24.28 22.12
C GLY A 31 7.02 -24.07 22.98
N TYR A 32 5.98 -24.91 22.79
CA TYR A 32 4.87 -24.99 23.75
C TYR A 32 5.33 -25.61 25.08
N GLY A 33 6.22 -26.60 25.04
CA GLY A 33 6.84 -27.21 26.22
C GLY A 33 7.62 -26.18 27.06
N ILE A 34 8.52 -25.42 26.43
CA ILE A 34 9.31 -24.37 27.08
C ILE A 34 8.38 -23.30 27.68
N ARG A 35 7.34 -22.87 26.95
CA ARG A 35 6.37 -21.90 27.49
C ARG A 35 5.51 -22.46 28.61
N ALA A 36 5.20 -23.76 28.62
CA ALA A 36 4.49 -24.41 29.72
C ALA A 36 5.39 -24.59 30.95
N MET A 37 6.68 -24.83 30.73
CA MET A 37 7.69 -24.95 31.79
C MET A 37 8.05 -23.61 32.43
N ALA A 38 7.97 -22.49 31.71
CA ALA A 38 8.27 -21.16 32.23
C ALA A 38 7.43 -20.74 33.46
N PRO A 39 6.08 -20.80 33.46
CA PRO A 39 5.30 -20.50 34.66
C PRO A 39 5.50 -21.54 35.76
N LEU A 40 5.74 -22.81 35.41
CA LEU A 40 6.07 -23.86 36.38
C LEU A 40 7.38 -23.52 37.11
N ALA A 41 8.41 -23.09 36.39
CA ALA A 41 9.66 -22.64 36.97
C ALA A 41 9.46 -21.43 37.89
N VAL A 42 8.65 -20.43 37.50
CA VAL A 42 8.33 -19.27 38.35
C VAL A 42 7.58 -19.70 39.62
N VAL A 43 6.60 -20.61 39.50
CA VAL A 43 5.89 -21.16 40.67
C VAL A 43 6.86 -21.90 41.60
N ILE A 44 7.76 -22.71 41.05
CA ILE A 44 8.80 -23.41 41.81
C ILE A 44 9.71 -22.39 42.51
N SER A 45 10.14 -21.32 41.84
CA SER A 45 10.94 -20.24 42.44
C SER A 45 10.19 -19.53 43.58
N VAL A 46 8.88 -19.28 43.43
CA VAL A 46 8.04 -18.72 44.51
C VAL A 46 8.01 -19.66 45.71
N VAL A 47 7.80 -20.96 45.48
CA VAL A 47 7.75 -21.97 46.53
C VAL A 47 9.09 -22.08 47.26
N LEU A 48 10.20 -22.18 46.52
CA LEU A 48 11.55 -22.23 47.10
C LEU A 48 11.87 -20.97 47.90
N PHE A 49 11.50 -19.79 47.41
CA PHE A 49 11.70 -18.53 48.12
C PHE A 49 10.83 -18.41 49.38
N GLN A 50 9.63 -19.01 49.40
CA GLN A 50 8.80 -19.09 50.60
C GLN A 50 9.45 -19.92 51.70
N PHE A 51 10.09 -21.03 51.33
CA PHE A 51 10.72 -21.97 52.26
C PHE A 51 12.16 -21.61 52.64
N SER A 52 12.82 -20.70 51.92
CA SER A 52 14.14 -20.19 52.31
C SER A 52 14.02 -19.38 53.61
N GLY A 53 14.84 -19.70 54.61
CA GLY A 53 14.88 -18.97 55.88
C GLY A 53 15.19 -17.49 55.66
N LYS A 54 14.31 -16.60 56.12
CA LYS A 54 14.41 -15.13 55.89
C LYS A 54 15.15 -14.40 57.02
N GLY A 55 15.87 -15.14 57.86
CA GLY A 55 16.41 -14.68 59.15
C GLY A 55 17.49 -13.60 59.11
N GLY A 56 17.94 -13.17 57.92
CA GLY A 56 18.94 -12.10 57.75
C GLY A 56 18.68 -11.16 56.57
N GLN A 57 17.53 -11.27 55.90
CA GLN A 57 17.24 -10.49 54.69
C GLN A 57 16.49 -9.20 55.03
N ASN A 58 16.84 -8.09 54.38
CA ASN A 58 16.14 -6.82 54.55
C ASN A 58 14.68 -6.96 54.04
N ARG A 59 13.71 -6.41 54.78
CA ARG A 59 12.27 -6.52 54.46
C ARG A 59 11.94 -5.94 53.08
N VAL A 60 12.70 -4.94 52.64
CA VAL A 60 12.56 -4.30 51.32
C VAL A 60 12.94 -5.28 50.20
N ASP A 61 14.03 -6.02 50.34
CA ASP A 61 14.50 -6.98 49.33
C ASP A 61 13.54 -8.17 49.18
N VAL A 62 12.95 -8.60 50.30
CA VAL A 62 11.89 -9.63 50.32
C VAL A 62 10.66 -9.14 49.54
N ALA A 63 10.24 -7.89 49.76
CA ALA A 63 9.11 -7.30 49.04
C ALA A 63 9.39 -7.17 47.54
N ILE A 64 10.57 -6.70 47.15
CA ILE A 64 11.00 -6.59 45.74
C ILE A 64 10.96 -7.96 45.06
N THR A 65 11.44 -9.00 45.73
CA THR A 65 11.48 -10.37 45.16
C THR A 65 10.08 -10.91 44.89
N TYR A 66 9.12 -10.71 45.80
CA TYR A 66 7.73 -11.09 45.57
C TYR A 66 7.07 -10.32 44.43
N VAL A 67 7.36 -9.02 44.32
CA VAL A 67 6.85 -8.18 43.22
C VAL A 67 7.39 -8.67 41.88
N LEU A 68 8.68 -8.97 41.79
CA LEU A 68 9.31 -9.49 40.56
C LEU A 68 8.77 -10.86 40.16
N LEU A 69 8.64 -11.80 41.12
CA LEU A 69 8.10 -13.14 40.86
C LEU A 69 6.62 -13.09 40.46
N GLY A 70 5.82 -12.26 41.14
CA GLY A 70 4.42 -12.03 40.78
C GLY A 70 4.28 -11.43 39.38
N GLY A 71 5.08 -10.42 39.05
CA GLY A 71 5.14 -9.82 37.72
C GLY A 71 5.53 -10.82 36.64
N ALA A 72 6.56 -11.64 36.88
CA ALA A 72 6.99 -12.70 35.98
C ALA A 72 5.88 -13.73 35.73
N LEU A 73 5.19 -14.18 36.78
CA LEU A 73 4.08 -15.13 36.66
C LEU A 73 2.94 -14.56 35.81
N ILE A 74 2.59 -13.29 36.02
CA ILE A 74 1.54 -12.59 35.24
C ILE A 74 1.95 -12.48 33.77
N LEU A 75 3.19 -12.08 33.48
CA LEU A 75 3.70 -11.96 32.11
C LEU A 75 3.75 -13.31 31.37
N GLU A 76 4.22 -14.37 32.03
CA GLU A 76 4.26 -15.72 31.46
C GLU A 76 2.87 -16.30 31.22
N THR A 77 1.96 -16.13 32.18
CA THR A 77 0.56 -16.56 32.04
C THR A 77 -0.10 -15.84 30.86
N LYS A 78 0.14 -14.53 30.70
CA LYS A 78 -0.39 -13.73 29.58
C LYS A 78 0.20 -14.16 28.23
N SER A 79 1.51 -14.45 28.18
CA SER A 79 2.22 -14.95 26.99
C SER A 79 1.63 -16.30 26.53
N LEU A 80 1.44 -17.24 27.45
CA LEU A 80 0.81 -18.55 27.20
C LEU A 80 -0.60 -18.41 26.66
N LEU A 81 -1.45 -17.65 27.35
CA LEU A 81 -2.83 -17.39 26.95
C LEU A 81 -2.93 -16.76 25.55
N SER A 82 -2.03 -15.82 25.23
CA SER A 82 -1.98 -15.18 23.92
C SER A 82 -1.55 -16.15 22.81
N SER A 83 -0.67 -17.10 23.10
CA SER A 83 -0.24 -18.12 22.13
C SER A 83 -1.35 -19.13 21.83
N LEU A 84 -2.08 -19.56 22.87
CA LEU A 84 -3.21 -20.48 22.77
C LEU A 84 -4.37 -19.80 22.02
N GLY A 85 -4.69 -18.53 22.30
CA GLY A 85 -5.76 -17.81 21.61
C GLY A 85 -5.49 -17.41 20.15
N SER A 86 -4.34 -17.79 19.57
CA SER A 86 -3.93 -17.33 18.24
C SER A 86 -4.68 -18.03 17.10
N THR A 87 -4.78 -17.35 15.95
CA THR A 87 -5.35 -17.90 14.70
C THR A 87 -4.56 -19.11 14.20
N TRP A 88 -3.25 -19.14 14.46
CA TRP A 88 -2.36 -20.26 14.18
C TRP A 88 -2.66 -21.49 15.04
N ALA A 89 -2.99 -21.32 16.32
CA ALA A 89 -3.41 -22.44 17.17
C ALA A 89 -4.71 -23.10 16.67
N LEU A 90 -5.64 -22.31 16.11
CA LEU A 90 -6.85 -22.85 15.45
C LEU A 90 -6.50 -23.61 14.16
N ALA A 91 -5.64 -23.04 13.31
CA ALA A 91 -5.18 -23.71 12.09
C ALA A 91 -4.47 -25.04 12.42
N PHE A 92 -3.65 -25.05 13.48
CA PHE A 92 -3.00 -26.26 14.01
C PHE A 92 -4.01 -27.29 14.53
N LEU A 93 -5.01 -26.88 15.32
CA LEU A 93 -6.06 -27.78 15.81
C LEU A 93 -6.87 -28.38 14.66
N CYS A 94 -7.11 -27.61 13.60
CA CYS A 94 -7.77 -28.09 12.39
C CYS A 94 -6.89 -29.04 11.56
N ALA A 95 -5.58 -28.79 11.49
CA ALA A 95 -4.60 -29.60 10.75
C ALA A 95 -4.08 -30.82 11.55
N THR A 96 -4.34 -30.87 12.86
CA THR A 96 -3.87 -31.93 13.76
C THR A 96 -4.50 -33.29 13.40
N ARG A 97 -3.64 -34.30 13.21
CA ARG A 97 -4.02 -35.70 12.93
C ARG A 97 -4.63 -36.43 14.13
N ARG A 98 -4.49 -35.88 15.34
CA ARG A 98 -5.02 -36.46 16.59
C ARG A 98 -6.50 -36.09 16.77
N ILE A 99 -7.36 -37.04 16.39
CA ILE A 99 -8.82 -36.90 16.37
C ILE A 99 -9.40 -36.53 17.75
N TRP A 100 -8.87 -37.07 18.85
CA TRP A 100 -9.36 -36.75 20.21
C TRP A 100 -9.14 -35.28 20.61
N LEU A 101 -7.94 -34.72 20.36
CA LEU A 101 -7.66 -33.31 20.65
C LEU A 101 -8.52 -32.37 19.79
N ARG A 102 -8.70 -32.72 18.50
CA ARG A 102 -9.55 -31.99 17.57
C ARG A 102 -11.00 -31.96 18.03
N HIS A 103 -11.55 -33.12 18.44
CA HIS A 103 -12.91 -33.24 18.93
C HIS A 103 -13.11 -32.57 20.30
N ALA A 104 -12.16 -32.73 21.23
CA ALA A 104 -12.24 -32.14 22.57
C ALA A 104 -12.13 -30.61 22.54
N ALA A 105 -11.32 -30.04 21.66
CA ALA A 105 -11.13 -28.59 21.56
C ALA A 105 -12.22 -27.90 20.71
N LEU A 106 -12.52 -28.42 19.52
CA LEU A 106 -13.42 -27.75 18.55
C LEU A 106 -14.90 -28.08 18.78
N CYS A 107 -15.24 -29.34 19.05
CA CYS A 107 -16.65 -29.78 19.13
C CYS A 107 -17.29 -29.53 20.51
N SER A 108 -16.51 -29.35 21.58
CA SER A 108 -17.04 -29.03 22.92
C SER A 108 -17.44 -27.56 23.11
N GLY A 109 -17.20 -26.72 22.11
CA GLY A 109 -17.36 -25.26 22.19
C GLY A 109 -16.45 -24.58 23.24
N ARG A 110 -15.55 -25.32 23.90
CA ARG A 110 -14.62 -24.79 24.92
C ARG A 110 -13.59 -23.87 24.30
N TRP A 111 -13.10 -24.16 23.10
CA TRP A 111 -12.19 -23.27 22.38
C TRP A 111 -12.81 -21.91 22.05
N HIS A 112 -14.06 -21.92 21.56
CA HIS A 112 -14.79 -20.68 21.29
C HIS A 112 -15.08 -19.87 22.57
N ARG A 113 -15.29 -20.54 23.70
CA ARG A 113 -15.43 -19.89 25.03
C ARG A 113 -14.09 -19.32 25.53
N LEU A 114 -13.01 -20.08 25.46
CA LEU A 114 -11.65 -19.63 25.78
C LEU A 114 -11.24 -18.44 24.92
N ARG A 115 -11.42 -18.51 23.60
CA ARG A 115 -11.13 -17.41 22.68
C ARG A 115 -11.94 -16.15 23.02
N ARG A 116 -13.23 -16.27 23.37
CA ARG A 116 -14.05 -15.14 23.81
C ARG A 116 -13.58 -14.54 25.13
N ALA A 117 -13.29 -15.38 26.13
CA ALA A 117 -12.77 -14.95 27.42
C ALA A 117 -11.39 -14.27 27.30
N LEU A 118 -10.57 -14.71 26.35
CA LEU A 118 -9.27 -14.09 26.05
C LEU A 118 -9.38 -12.74 25.37
N VAL A 119 -10.35 -12.63 24.46
CA VAL A 119 -10.67 -11.36 23.80
C VAL A 119 -11.24 -10.36 24.82
N SER A 120 -12.03 -10.79 25.80
CA SER A 120 -12.53 -9.92 26.87
C SER A 120 -11.45 -9.53 27.89
N LEU A 121 -10.53 -10.45 28.26
CA LEU A 121 -9.38 -10.12 29.13
C LEU A 121 -8.42 -9.09 28.51
N ARG A 122 -8.46 -8.92 27.18
CA ARG A 122 -7.65 -7.94 26.45
C ARG A 122 -8.13 -6.48 26.56
N ARG A 123 -9.23 -6.17 27.28
CA ARG A 123 -9.66 -4.78 27.53
C ARG A 123 -10.16 -4.63 28.98
N PRO A 124 -9.55 -3.73 29.80
CA PRO A 124 -9.63 -2.29 29.57
C PRO A 124 -8.37 -1.47 29.97
N GLY A 125 -7.15 -1.88 29.58
CA GLY A 125 -5.92 -1.14 29.95
C GLY A 125 -4.79 -1.07 28.92
N MET A 126 -4.90 -1.78 27.79
CA MET A 126 -3.93 -1.71 26.69
C MET A 126 -4.66 -1.38 25.38
N SER A 127 -5.21 -0.18 25.25
CA SER A 127 -5.79 0.27 23.98
C SER A 127 -4.74 0.74 22.96
N VAL A 128 -3.45 0.80 23.32
CA VAL A 128 -2.45 1.46 22.45
C VAL A 128 -1.76 0.53 21.43
N THR A 129 -1.74 -0.80 21.56
CA THR A 129 -0.96 -1.61 20.58
C THR A 129 -1.55 -2.93 20.06
N SER A 130 -2.73 -3.39 20.48
CA SER A 130 -3.21 -4.72 20.00
C SER A 130 -4.70 -4.83 19.65
N GLY A 131 -5.42 -3.70 19.53
CA GLY A 131 -6.88 -3.69 19.39
C GLY A 131 -7.44 -3.39 17.99
N SER A 132 -6.61 -3.03 17.00
CA SER A 132 -7.07 -2.60 15.66
C SER A 132 -6.33 -3.30 14.50
N SER A 133 -5.17 -3.91 14.75
CA SER A 133 -4.21 -4.37 13.73
C SER A 133 -4.64 -5.55 12.85
N ARG A 134 -5.78 -6.21 13.12
CA ARG A 134 -6.24 -7.35 12.29
C ARG A 134 -7.25 -7.00 11.21
N LYS A 135 -7.86 -5.81 11.26
CA LYS A 135 -8.66 -5.29 10.15
C LYS A 135 -7.82 -4.23 9.49
N TRP A 136 -6.99 -4.65 8.53
CA TRP A 136 -6.24 -3.73 7.69
C TRP A 136 -7.23 -2.81 6.98
N THR A 137 -7.30 -1.55 7.41
CA THR A 137 -8.07 -0.51 6.74
C THR A 137 -7.35 -0.19 5.45
N LEU A 138 -8.01 -0.43 4.31
CA LEU A 138 -7.50 -0.16 2.96
C LEU A 138 -7.44 1.35 2.70
N THR A 139 -6.56 2.05 3.42
CA THR A 139 -6.31 3.46 3.15
C THR A 139 -5.40 3.60 1.95
N MET A 140 -5.74 4.52 1.07
CA MET A 140 -4.98 4.81 -0.14
C MET A 140 -4.44 6.23 0.01
N GLY A 141 -3.11 6.36 0.01
CA GLY A 141 -2.45 7.67 0.00
C GLY A 141 -2.81 8.43 -1.27
N GLN A 142 -2.80 9.76 -1.21
CA GLN A 142 -3.18 10.62 -2.31
C GLN A 142 -2.24 11.80 -2.35
N TYR A 143 -1.78 12.11 -3.56
CA TYR A 143 -0.95 13.27 -3.84
C TYR A 143 -1.28 13.80 -5.23
N ASN A 144 -1.50 15.10 -5.34
CA ASN A 144 -1.76 15.75 -6.62
C ASN A 144 -0.71 16.83 -6.89
N MET A 145 0.05 16.65 -7.97
CA MET A 145 1.17 17.51 -8.29
C MET A 145 0.71 18.91 -8.72
N MET A 146 -0.41 19.05 -9.44
CA MET A 146 -0.93 20.36 -9.83
C MET A 146 -1.40 21.16 -8.61
N LEU A 147 -2.01 20.49 -7.62
CA LEU A 147 -2.36 21.12 -6.35
C LEU A 147 -1.11 21.56 -5.57
N SER A 148 -0.05 20.74 -5.54
CA SER A 148 1.21 21.13 -4.90
C SER A 148 1.86 22.33 -5.61
N CYS A 149 1.88 22.33 -6.95
CA CYS A 149 2.32 23.46 -7.76
C CYS A 149 1.55 24.74 -7.41
N ALA A 150 0.22 24.67 -7.36
CA ALA A 150 -0.63 25.80 -7.01
C ALA A 150 -0.28 26.39 -5.62
N ARG A 151 -0.04 25.52 -4.63
CA ARG A 151 0.35 25.94 -3.28
C ARG A 151 1.72 26.59 -3.23
N GLN A 152 2.70 26.05 -3.96
CA GLN A 152 4.03 26.65 -4.04
C GLN A 152 4.01 28.03 -4.72
N VAL A 153 3.18 28.21 -5.76
CA VAL A 153 2.98 29.52 -6.39
C VAL A 153 2.40 30.51 -5.37
N ASN A 154 1.42 30.09 -4.54
CA ASN A 154 0.81 30.92 -3.51
C ASN A 154 1.74 31.24 -2.32
N MET A 155 2.56 30.28 -1.85
CA MET A 155 3.44 30.46 -0.68
C MET A 155 4.68 31.30 -1.02
N ARG A 156 5.25 31.12 -2.22
CA ARG A 156 6.52 31.74 -2.62
C ARG A 156 6.41 33.24 -2.94
N SER A 157 5.24 33.85 -2.76
CA SER A 157 5.01 35.30 -2.90
C SER A 157 5.35 36.11 -1.62
N GLY A 158 5.87 35.47 -0.56
CA GLY A 158 6.31 36.14 0.68
C GLY A 158 7.85 36.20 0.83
N TRP A 159 8.34 37.17 1.60
CA TRP A 159 9.76 37.55 1.79
C TRP A 159 10.68 36.47 2.43
N PHE A 160 10.17 35.27 2.76
CA PHE A 160 10.89 34.20 3.49
C PHE A 160 11.72 33.24 2.61
N ASN A 161 12.06 33.62 1.38
CA ASN A 161 12.63 32.71 0.38
C ASN A 161 14.16 32.48 0.51
N ASP A 162 14.94 33.42 1.04
CA ASP A 162 16.41 33.32 0.95
C ASP A 162 17.03 32.37 1.98
N TRP A 163 16.53 32.36 3.22
CA TRP A 163 17.12 31.55 4.29
C TRP A 163 16.70 30.07 4.26
N SER A 164 15.52 29.79 3.69
CA SER A 164 14.86 28.48 3.80
C SER A 164 15.18 27.52 2.64
N THR A 165 15.68 28.05 1.52
CA THR A 165 16.20 27.26 0.39
C THR A 165 17.52 26.54 0.73
N PHE A 166 18.26 27.04 1.72
CA PHE A 166 19.56 26.51 2.16
C PHE A 166 19.46 25.13 2.86
N LEU A 167 18.32 24.79 3.46
CA LEU A 167 18.19 23.58 4.31
C LEU A 167 17.42 22.41 3.69
N GLY A 168 16.85 22.54 2.47
CA GLY A 168 16.12 21.45 1.79
C GLY A 168 14.87 20.91 2.51
N LEU A 169 14.59 21.39 3.72
CA LEU A 169 13.52 20.94 4.63
C LEU A 169 12.12 21.39 4.16
N ASN A 170 12.01 22.56 3.53
CA ASN A 170 10.74 23.02 2.96
C ASN A 170 10.22 22.08 1.89
N ASP A 171 11.09 21.56 1.03
CA ASP A 171 10.71 20.66 -0.05
C ASP A 171 10.10 19.35 0.47
N TRP A 172 10.60 18.84 1.61
CA TRP A 172 10.07 17.66 2.27
C TRP A 172 8.80 17.96 3.10
N LEU A 173 8.76 19.11 3.78
CA LEU A 173 7.60 19.54 4.56
C LEU A 173 6.42 19.89 3.64
N ASP A 174 6.63 20.64 2.56
CA ASP A 174 5.59 20.99 1.59
C ASP A 174 5.02 19.75 0.89
N ARG A 175 5.85 18.73 0.63
CA ARG A 175 5.41 17.40 0.16
C ARG A 175 4.44 16.75 1.16
N LYS A 176 4.81 16.71 2.45
CA LYS A 176 3.96 16.15 3.51
C LYS A 176 2.61 16.86 3.61
N HIS A 177 2.57 18.19 3.49
CA HIS A 177 1.33 18.98 3.57
C HIS A 177 0.38 18.80 2.36
N CYS A 178 0.87 18.24 1.25
CA CYS A 178 0.05 17.97 0.05
C CYS A 178 -0.43 16.53 -0.06
N SER A 179 0.01 15.65 0.84
CA SER A 179 -0.48 14.27 0.93
C SER A 179 -1.75 14.19 1.78
N TRP A 180 -2.68 13.31 1.41
CA TRP A 180 -3.81 12.91 2.26
C TRP A 180 -4.14 11.44 2.06
N ASN A 181 -5.02 10.88 2.87
CA ASN A 181 -5.46 9.49 2.72
C ASN A 181 -6.97 9.46 2.43
N ILE A 182 -7.39 8.61 1.49
CA ILE A 182 -8.79 8.22 1.36
C ILE A 182 -9.03 6.92 2.13
N PRO A 183 -10.13 6.81 2.91
CA PRO A 183 -10.36 5.67 3.79
C PRO A 183 -10.87 4.43 3.05
N VAL A 184 -11.39 4.59 1.83
CA VAL A 184 -12.02 3.53 1.05
C VAL A 184 -11.56 3.63 -0.40
N VAL A 185 -11.10 2.50 -0.94
CA VAL A 185 -10.78 2.35 -2.37
C VAL A 185 -12.08 2.40 -3.18
N PRO A 186 -12.18 3.23 -4.24
CA PRO A 186 -13.39 3.33 -5.06
C PRO A 186 -13.82 1.98 -5.66
N ASP A 187 -15.12 1.73 -5.74
CA ASP A 187 -15.64 0.44 -6.20
C ASP A 187 -15.32 0.17 -7.67
N MET A 188 -15.22 1.22 -8.49
CA MET A 188 -14.81 1.10 -9.88
C MET A 188 -13.34 0.63 -10.01
N VAL A 189 -12.44 1.04 -9.11
CA VAL A 189 -11.06 0.50 -9.04
C VAL A 189 -11.12 -0.99 -8.71
N LYS A 190 -11.93 -1.40 -7.71
CA LYS A 190 -12.07 -2.81 -7.34
C LYS A 190 -12.63 -3.66 -8.47
N LYS A 191 -13.58 -3.11 -9.25
CA LYS A 191 -14.19 -3.78 -10.42
C LYS A 191 -13.15 -3.97 -11.51
N SER A 192 -12.47 -2.89 -11.91
CA SER A 192 -11.46 -2.91 -12.97
C SER A 192 -10.28 -3.82 -12.64
N LEU A 193 -9.82 -3.82 -11.36
CA LEU A 193 -8.83 -4.79 -10.87
C LEU A 193 -9.27 -6.24 -11.06
N ARG A 194 -10.55 -6.57 -10.84
CA ARG A 194 -11.02 -7.95 -11.06
C ARG A 194 -11.01 -8.33 -12.53
N GLU A 195 -11.37 -7.41 -13.43
CA GLU A 195 -11.41 -7.70 -14.86
C GLU A 195 -9.99 -7.84 -15.44
N ILE A 196 -9.07 -6.92 -15.12
CA ILE A 196 -7.68 -7.03 -15.59
C ILE A 196 -6.99 -8.31 -15.08
N LEU A 197 -7.24 -8.72 -13.83
CA LEU A 197 -6.64 -9.94 -13.26
C LEU A 197 -7.16 -11.21 -13.93
N LYS A 198 -8.43 -11.24 -14.36
CA LYS A 198 -8.96 -12.33 -15.18
C LYS A 198 -8.29 -12.36 -16.54
N ASP A 199 -8.06 -11.19 -17.16
CA ASP A 199 -7.44 -11.10 -18.47
C ASP A 199 -5.98 -11.57 -18.44
N ILE A 200 -5.19 -11.10 -17.46
CA ILE A 200 -3.81 -11.55 -17.19
C ILE A 200 -3.72 -13.07 -17.07
N SER A 201 -4.67 -13.66 -16.33
CA SER A 201 -4.72 -15.11 -16.10
C SER A 201 -5.06 -15.87 -17.38
N LYS A 202 -5.94 -15.34 -18.23
CA LYS A 202 -6.32 -15.94 -19.51
C LYS A 202 -5.19 -15.87 -20.54
N ARG A 203 -4.51 -14.73 -20.60
CA ARG A 203 -3.44 -14.44 -21.57
C ARG A 203 -2.08 -15.00 -21.18
N TRP A 204 -1.96 -15.61 -19.99
CA TRP A 204 -0.70 -16.15 -19.46
C TRP A 204 0.44 -15.13 -19.45
N GLU A 205 0.11 -13.89 -19.09
CA GLU A 205 1.03 -12.76 -19.13
C GLU A 205 2.07 -12.79 -18.00
N LEU A 206 1.98 -13.76 -17.09
CA LEU A 206 2.95 -13.98 -16.04
C LEU A 206 4.04 -14.96 -16.50
N ASN A 207 5.28 -14.72 -16.07
CA ASN A 207 6.38 -15.65 -16.23
C ASN A 207 6.34 -16.73 -15.14
N THR A 208 7.27 -17.68 -15.18
CA THR A 208 7.37 -18.77 -14.20
C THR A 208 7.52 -18.29 -12.76
N MET A 209 8.02 -17.07 -12.54
CA MET A 209 8.20 -16.44 -11.23
C MET A 209 7.00 -15.60 -10.78
N GLY A 210 5.90 -15.59 -11.54
CA GLY A 210 4.70 -14.79 -11.24
C GLY A 210 4.84 -13.31 -11.61
N LEU A 211 5.81 -12.93 -12.46
CA LEU A 211 6.02 -11.54 -12.88
C LEU A 211 5.42 -11.27 -14.27
N LEU A 212 4.81 -10.10 -14.46
CA LEU A 212 4.27 -9.64 -15.75
C LEU A 212 5.36 -9.59 -16.81
N ARG A 213 5.08 -10.15 -17.98
CA ARG A 213 5.98 -10.16 -19.14
C ARG A 213 6.05 -8.80 -19.84
N GLY A 214 4.90 -8.13 -19.97
CA GLY A 214 4.80 -6.82 -20.61
C GLY A 214 5.40 -5.69 -19.79
N LYS A 215 5.61 -4.56 -20.46
CA LYS A 215 5.88 -3.26 -19.85
C LYS A 215 4.59 -2.66 -19.29
N TRP A 216 4.74 -1.59 -18.52
CA TRP A 216 3.59 -0.85 -17.99
C TRP A 216 2.78 -0.20 -19.13
N GLY A 217 1.47 -0.36 -19.10
CA GLY A 217 0.58 0.15 -20.14
C GLY A 217 0.36 -0.83 -21.30
N ASP A 218 1.16 -1.90 -21.43
CA ASP A 218 0.98 -2.89 -22.49
C ASP A 218 -0.36 -3.62 -22.34
N LEU A 219 -0.83 -3.91 -21.13
CA LEU A 219 -2.11 -4.61 -20.91
C LEU A 219 -3.28 -3.75 -21.34
N ALA A 220 -3.21 -2.44 -21.04
CA ALA A 220 -4.25 -1.49 -21.41
C ALA A 220 -4.24 -1.16 -22.91
N MET A 221 -3.08 -1.20 -23.57
CA MET A 221 -2.88 -0.59 -24.89
C MET A 221 -2.46 -1.57 -26.01
N SER A 222 -2.22 -2.85 -25.69
CA SER A 222 -1.94 -3.89 -26.69
C SER A 222 -3.18 -4.48 -27.36
N SER A 223 -4.40 -4.01 -27.05
CA SER A 223 -5.58 -4.39 -27.82
C SER A 223 -5.46 -3.87 -29.26
N ASN A 224 -5.85 -4.68 -30.25
CA ASN A 224 -5.74 -4.33 -31.67
C ASN A 224 -6.43 -3.00 -32.00
N ASP A 225 -7.48 -2.63 -31.26
CA ASP A 225 -8.26 -1.41 -31.49
C ASP A 225 -7.56 -0.13 -31.00
N ARG A 226 -6.61 -0.23 -30.06
CA ARG A 226 -5.92 0.90 -29.41
C ARG A 226 -4.48 1.11 -29.88
N ALA A 227 -3.91 0.14 -30.61
CA ALA A 227 -2.50 0.09 -30.95
C ALA A 227 -2.01 1.32 -31.75
N GLU A 228 -2.79 1.83 -32.71
CA GLU A 228 -2.39 2.99 -33.52
C GLU A 228 -2.37 4.29 -32.70
N GLN A 229 -3.39 4.50 -31.86
CA GLN A 229 -3.47 5.67 -30.99
C GLN A 229 -2.35 5.69 -29.97
N PHE A 230 -1.99 4.51 -29.44
CA PHE A 230 -0.89 4.38 -28.51
C PHE A 230 0.46 4.61 -29.19
N LYS A 231 0.69 4.05 -30.38
CA LYS A 231 1.93 4.27 -31.16
C LYS A 231 2.20 5.76 -31.41
N ALA A 232 1.15 6.57 -31.53
CA ALA A 232 1.28 8.02 -31.70
C ALA A 232 1.84 8.77 -30.46
N ILE A 233 1.77 8.18 -29.27
CA ILE A 233 2.21 8.77 -27.99
C ILE A 233 3.24 7.91 -27.23
N GLU A 234 3.57 6.72 -27.74
CA GLU A 234 4.52 5.76 -27.14
C GLU A 234 5.87 6.42 -26.82
N VAL A 235 6.34 7.30 -27.71
CA VAL A 235 7.59 8.02 -27.54
C VAL A 235 7.58 8.96 -26.31
N GLN A 236 6.40 9.48 -25.94
CA GLN A 236 6.19 10.35 -24.78
C GLN A 236 5.67 9.59 -23.56
N HIS A 237 5.48 8.26 -23.65
CA HIS A 237 4.99 7.40 -22.57
C HIS A 237 5.94 7.37 -21.36
N GLY A 238 7.19 7.78 -21.53
CA GLY A 238 8.25 7.80 -20.52
C GLY A 238 9.21 6.61 -20.71
N VAL A 239 10.52 6.83 -20.50
CA VAL A 239 11.51 5.75 -20.71
C VAL A 239 11.61 4.80 -19.52
N ASP A 240 11.10 5.23 -18.37
CA ASP A 240 11.00 4.44 -17.14
C ASP A 240 9.65 4.68 -16.45
N PHE A 241 9.29 3.76 -15.56
CA PHE A 241 7.97 3.78 -14.92
C PHE A 241 7.71 5.03 -14.07
N HIS A 242 8.73 5.56 -13.41
CA HIS A 242 8.61 6.76 -12.58
C HIS A 242 8.32 7.99 -13.45
N GLU A 243 9.02 8.11 -14.59
CA GLU A 243 8.76 9.14 -15.59
C GLU A 243 7.33 9.03 -16.14
N SER A 244 6.87 7.82 -16.46
CA SER A 244 5.52 7.58 -16.96
C SER A 244 4.44 7.99 -15.96
N VAL A 245 4.57 7.59 -14.69
CA VAL A 245 3.63 8.00 -13.63
C VAL A 245 3.54 9.53 -13.55
N LEU A 246 4.68 10.22 -13.60
CA LEU A 246 4.74 11.68 -13.55
C LEU A 246 4.04 12.34 -14.75
N ILE A 247 4.39 11.90 -15.97
CA ILE A 247 3.83 12.45 -17.22
C ILE A 247 2.32 12.23 -17.29
N TRP A 248 1.89 10.99 -17.09
CA TRP A 248 0.49 10.62 -17.20
C TRP A 248 -0.36 11.23 -16.09
N HIS A 249 0.18 11.40 -14.88
CA HIS A 249 -0.53 12.08 -13.79
C HIS A 249 -0.90 13.52 -14.18
N ILE A 250 0.09 14.26 -14.70
CA ILE A 250 -0.11 15.64 -15.16
C ILE A 250 -1.07 15.68 -16.36
N ALA A 251 -0.86 14.80 -17.36
CA ALA A 251 -1.67 14.74 -18.57
C ALA A 251 -3.14 14.40 -18.27
N THR A 252 -3.37 13.41 -17.41
CA THR A 252 -4.70 12.98 -16.96
C THR A 252 -5.43 14.12 -16.28
N GLU A 253 -4.78 14.80 -15.34
CA GLU A 253 -5.41 15.89 -14.62
C GLU A 253 -5.72 17.08 -15.53
N MET A 254 -4.83 17.41 -16.48
CA MET A 254 -5.10 18.41 -17.52
C MET A 254 -6.34 18.03 -18.35
N PHE A 255 -6.35 16.83 -18.91
CA PHE A 255 -7.42 16.32 -19.77
C PHE A 255 -8.78 16.30 -19.06
N LEU A 256 -8.86 15.73 -17.86
CA LEU A 256 -10.09 15.63 -17.08
C LEU A 256 -10.64 17.01 -16.70
N THR A 257 -9.75 17.95 -16.42
CA THR A 257 -10.13 19.34 -16.11
C THR A 257 -10.71 20.03 -17.35
N THR A 258 -10.09 19.87 -18.52
CA THR A 258 -10.52 20.53 -19.77
C THR A 258 -11.87 20.04 -20.28
N ARG A 259 -12.18 18.74 -20.15
CA ARG A 259 -13.51 18.22 -20.51
C ARG A 259 -14.62 18.61 -19.52
N GLU A 260 -14.30 19.37 -18.48
CA GLU A 260 -15.21 19.70 -17.37
C GLU A 260 -15.92 18.47 -16.79
N LEU A 261 -15.29 17.29 -16.86
CA LEU A 261 -15.93 16.05 -16.44
C LEU A 261 -16.27 16.16 -14.96
N ALA A 262 -17.58 16.12 -14.69
CA ALA A 262 -18.13 16.43 -13.38
C ALA A 262 -17.55 15.52 -12.31
N ASP A 263 -17.21 16.12 -11.16
CA ASP A 263 -16.99 15.41 -9.91
C ASP A 263 -18.29 14.65 -9.59
N GLY A 264 -18.31 13.36 -9.91
CA GLY A 264 -19.52 12.52 -9.82
C GLY A 264 -19.48 11.29 -10.72
N SER A 265 -18.68 11.30 -11.80
CA SER A 265 -18.41 10.07 -12.54
C SER A 265 -17.55 9.13 -11.71
N SER A 266 -18.08 7.93 -11.41
CA SER A 266 -17.35 6.88 -10.69
C SER A 266 -16.06 6.44 -11.39
N ILE A 267 -15.99 6.59 -12.72
CA ILE A 267 -14.80 6.32 -13.53
C ILE A 267 -13.75 7.40 -13.30
N VAL A 268 -14.14 8.68 -13.37
CA VAL A 268 -13.24 9.82 -13.12
C VAL A 268 -12.71 9.80 -11.69
N GLU A 269 -13.55 9.46 -10.71
CA GLU A 269 -13.14 9.28 -9.32
C GLU A 269 -12.08 8.18 -9.19
N ALA A 270 -12.28 7.03 -9.86
CA ALA A 270 -11.32 5.94 -9.85
C ALA A 270 -10.00 6.30 -10.52
N ILE A 271 -10.04 6.97 -11.68
CA ILE A 271 -8.84 7.46 -12.38
C ILE A 271 -8.03 8.37 -11.47
N ARG A 272 -8.69 9.38 -10.87
CA ARG A 272 -8.01 10.31 -9.95
C ARG A 272 -7.47 9.61 -8.72
N ALA A 273 -8.22 8.68 -8.13
CA ALA A 273 -7.79 7.94 -6.96
C ALA A 273 -6.50 7.13 -7.24
N VAL A 274 -6.44 6.42 -8.37
CA VAL A 274 -5.26 5.62 -8.76
C VAL A 274 -4.10 6.50 -9.19
N SER A 275 -4.34 7.51 -10.02
CA SER A 275 -3.33 8.48 -10.47
C SER A 275 -2.68 9.21 -9.28
N ASN A 276 -3.48 9.76 -8.37
CA ASN A 276 -2.98 10.41 -7.16
C ASN A 276 -2.26 9.44 -6.20
N TYR A 277 -2.66 8.16 -6.17
CA TYR A 277 -1.98 7.16 -5.33
C TYR A 277 -0.62 6.77 -5.86
N LEU A 278 -0.49 6.52 -7.17
CA LEU A 278 0.82 6.24 -7.76
C LEU A 278 1.74 7.46 -7.68
N MET A 279 1.19 8.67 -7.84
CA MET A 279 1.95 9.89 -7.57
C MET A 279 2.35 10.03 -6.10
N PHE A 280 1.47 9.65 -5.16
CA PHE A 280 1.81 9.58 -3.74
C PHE A 280 2.95 8.59 -3.47
N LEU A 281 2.90 7.40 -4.07
CA LEU A 281 3.98 6.44 -3.93
C LEU A 281 5.28 6.99 -4.52
N PHE A 282 5.22 7.63 -5.68
CA PHE A 282 6.37 8.25 -6.32
C PHE A 282 7.03 9.32 -5.43
N VAL A 283 6.26 10.13 -4.70
CA VAL A 283 6.79 11.21 -3.85
C VAL A 283 7.17 10.74 -2.44
N ASP A 284 6.28 10.01 -1.77
CA ASP A 284 6.38 9.72 -0.32
C ASP A 284 6.89 8.30 -0.03
N ARG A 285 6.79 7.39 -1.00
CA ARG A 285 7.12 5.96 -0.85
C ARG A 285 7.84 5.40 -2.09
N PRO A 286 8.88 6.06 -2.62
CA PRO A 286 9.45 5.69 -3.93
C PRO A 286 9.97 4.25 -3.96
N ASP A 287 10.40 3.70 -2.83
CA ASP A 287 10.83 2.30 -2.68
C ASP A 287 9.73 1.26 -3.01
N MET A 288 8.46 1.68 -3.07
CA MET A 288 7.32 0.84 -3.44
C MET A 288 7.03 0.85 -4.95
N LEU A 289 7.70 1.69 -5.73
CA LEU A 289 7.58 1.68 -7.18
C LEU A 289 8.78 0.97 -7.81
N PRO A 290 8.58 0.28 -8.95
CA PRO A 290 9.68 -0.35 -9.67
C PRO A 290 10.58 0.69 -10.34
N GLY A 291 11.90 0.52 -10.18
CA GLY A 291 12.91 1.37 -10.79
C GLY A 291 13.71 2.17 -9.77
N LEU A 292 14.51 3.13 -10.26
CA LEU A 292 15.29 4.03 -9.42
C LEU A 292 14.45 5.26 -9.01
N PRO A 293 14.44 5.65 -7.73
CA PRO A 293 13.74 6.86 -7.28
C PRO A 293 14.17 8.13 -8.05
N GLN A 294 13.22 8.79 -8.70
CA GLN A 294 13.48 9.97 -9.56
C GLN A 294 13.11 11.31 -8.91
N ASN A 295 13.60 11.55 -7.69
CA ASN A 295 13.34 12.79 -6.96
C ASN A 295 13.79 14.06 -7.72
N TRP A 296 14.87 13.97 -8.49
CA TRP A 296 15.36 15.08 -9.32
C TRP A 296 14.37 15.44 -10.43
N LEU A 297 13.77 14.43 -11.09
CA LEU A 297 12.82 14.62 -12.18
C LEU A 297 11.54 15.29 -11.68
N TYR A 298 11.08 14.88 -10.51
CA TYR A 298 9.98 15.53 -9.79
C TYR A 298 10.26 17.01 -9.57
N GLN A 299 11.41 17.34 -8.96
CA GLN A 299 11.77 18.72 -8.64
C GLN A 299 11.90 19.58 -9.89
N GLN A 300 12.54 19.06 -10.94
CA GLN A 300 12.67 19.76 -12.20
C GLN A 300 11.30 20.04 -12.84
N THR A 301 10.42 19.03 -12.86
CA THR A 301 9.07 19.17 -13.44
C THR A 301 8.21 20.13 -12.61
N MET A 302 8.29 20.07 -11.28
CA MET A 302 7.63 21.02 -10.38
C MET A 302 8.10 22.46 -10.64
N ASN A 303 9.42 22.67 -10.73
CA ASN A 303 9.98 23.99 -11.03
C ASN A 303 9.49 24.52 -12.39
N ASN A 304 9.46 23.68 -13.42
CA ASN A 304 8.95 24.06 -14.74
C ASN A 304 7.47 24.47 -14.70
N MET A 305 6.64 23.75 -13.92
CA MET A 305 5.23 24.09 -13.72
C MET A 305 5.07 25.41 -12.95
N VAL A 306 5.77 25.57 -11.83
CA VAL A 306 5.73 26.79 -11.02
C VAL A 306 6.18 28.01 -11.83
N GLN A 307 7.26 27.89 -12.61
CA GLN A 307 7.74 28.95 -13.50
C GLN A 307 6.70 29.30 -14.58
N SER A 308 6.11 28.28 -15.23
CA SER A 308 5.04 28.49 -16.23
C SER A 308 3.84 29.23 -15.65
N CYS A 309 3.48 28.93 -14.39
CA CYS A 309 2.40 29.61 -13.68
C CYS A 309 2.74 31.04 -13.28
N LYS A 310 3.99 31.30 -12.87
CA LYS A 310 4.44 32.65 -12.52
C LYS A 310 4.59 33.57 -13.74
N SER A 311 5.00 33.03 -14.88
CA SER A 311 5.17 33.83 -16.11
C SER A 311 3.86 34.32 -16.72
N ARG A 312 2.73 33.71 -16.34
CA ARG A 312 1.40 34.06 -16.83
C ARG A 312 0.69 34.89 -15.77
N ASN A 313 0.66 36.21 -15.93
CA ASN A 313 -0.12 37.11 -15.10
C ASN A 313 -1.59 36.64 -15.07
N GLY A 314 -2.06 36.16 -13.92
CA GLY A 314 -3.39 35.56 -13.81
C GLY A 314 -3.56 34.49 -12.74
N PHE A 315 -2.51 34.14 -11.98
CA PHE A 315 -2.66 33.27 -10.83
C PHE A 315 -3.33 34.02 -9.67
N VAL A 316 -4.48 33.53 -9.21
CA VAL A 316 -5.33 34.16 -8.19
C VAL A 316 -5.26 33.29 -6.94
N LYS A 317 -5.14 33.93 -5.77
CA LYS A 317 -5.22 33.22 -4.50
C LYS A 317 -6.61 32.60 -4.34
N GLU A 318 -6.65 31.29 -4.21
CA GLU A 318 -7.87 30.52 -4.09
C GLU A 318 -7.70 29.44 -3.01
N SER A 319 -8.78 29.10 -2.31
CA SER A 319 -8.76 28.15 -1.19
C SER A 319 -9.28 26.76 -1.59
N ALA A 320 -10.19 26.70 -2.56
CA ALA A 320 -10.76 25.45 -3.03
C ALA A 320 -9.78 24.67 -3.92
N ARG A 321 -9.49 23.41 -3.56
CA ARG A 321 -8.53 22.53 -4.27
C ARG A 321 -8.85 22.40 -5.75
N LEU A 322 -10.10 22.14 -6.10
CA LEU A 322 -10.52 21.93 -7.48
C LEU A 322 -10.32 23.18 -8.34
N LYS A 323 -10.59 24.37 -7.79
CA LYS A 323 -10.41 25.64 -8.50
C LYS A 323 -8.92 25.93 -8.74
N LEU A 324 -8.06 25.65 -7.77
CA LEU A 324 -6.60 25.74 -7.92
C LEU A 324 -6.09 24.81 -9.04
N ILE A 325 -6.56 23.56 -9.04
CA ILE A 325 -6.20 22.57 -10.08
C ILE A 325 -6.66 23.08 -11.45
N LYS A 326 -7.92 23.55 -11.57
CA LYS A 326 -8.47 24.14 -12.80
C LYS A 326 -7.63 25.30 -13.33
N GLN A 327 -7.23 26.20 -12.44
CA GLN A 327 -6.41 27.36 -12.80
C GLN A 327 -5.03 26.94 -13.30
N VAL A 328 -4.34 26.04 -12.59
CA VAL A 328 -3.04 25.51 -13.02
C VAL A 328 -3.18 24.81 -14.37
N ALA A 329 -4.16 23.93 -14.54
CA ALA A 329 -4.38 23.23 -15.80
C ALA A 329 -4.60 24.21 -16.97
N GLY A 330 -5.49 25.20 -16.82
CA GLY A 330 -5.75 26.20 -17.86
C GLY A 330 -4.51 27.04 -18.23
N ILE A 331 -3.69 27.37 -17.24
CA ILE A 331 -2.41 28.07 -17.45
C ILE A 331 -1.40 27.17 -18.19
N LEU A 332 -1.38 25.88 -17.89
CA LEU A 332 -0.42 24.93 -18.46
C LEU A 332 -0.85 24.38 -19.83
N LEU A 333 -2.09 24.61 -20.28
CA LEU A 333 -2.70 24.12 -21.53
C LEU A 333 -2.78 25.11 -22.73
N PRO A 334 -1.86 26.07 -22.96
CA PRO A 334 -1.96 26.94 -24.14
C PRO A 334 -1.64 26.24 -25.47
N LYS A 335 -2.28 26.81 -26.51
CA LYS A 335 -2.41 26.34 -27.88
C LYS A 335 -1.08 26.43 -28.64
N ASP A 336 -0.85 25.43 -29.48
CA ASP A 336 0.20 25.37 -30.51
C ASP A 336 1.62 25.10 -29.99
N GLN A 337 1.86 23.81 -29.75
CA GLN A 337 3.21 23.25 -29.74
C GLN A 337 3.27 22.04 -30.67
N GLU A 338 4.27 22.05 -31.56
CA GLU A 338 4.69 20.88 -32.32
C GLU A 338 4.98 19.69 -31.40
N GLN A 339 5.04 18.48 -31.96
CA GLN A 339 5.41 17.30 -31.19
C GLN A 339 6.73 17.57 -30.45
N PRO A 340 6.78 17.34 -29.12
CA PRO A 340 7.97 17.67 -28.35
C PRO A 340 9.13 16.78 -28.82
N LYS A 341 10.30 17.37 -29.04
CA LYS A 341 11.53 16.63 -29.31
C LYS A 341 11.81 15.64 -28.18
N THR A 342 12.40 14.50 -28.52
CA THR A 342 12.84 13.52 -27.53
C THR A 342 14.20 13.91 -26.96
N GLY A 343 14.40 13.67 -25.66
CA GLY A 343 15.72 13.79 -25.07
C GLY A 343 15.71 14.06 -23.56
N PRO A 344 16.85 13.84 -22.89
CA PRO A 344 16.95 13.94 -21.43
C PRO A 344 16.80 15.38 -20.91
N LYS A 345 17.06 16.38 -21.75
CA LYS A 345 16.94 17.81 -21.40
C LYS A 345 15.54 18.37 -21.61
N VAL A 346 14.63 17.61 -22.24
CA VAL A 346 13.30 18.11 -22.57
C VAL A 346 12.40 18.03 -21.34
N PRO A 347 11.76 19.15 -20.92
CA PRO A 347 10.83 19.14 -19.81
C PRO A 347 9.70 18.13 -20.00
N ARG A 348 9.52 17.21 -19.04
CA ARG A 348 8.43 16.20 -19.08
C ARG A 348 7.03 16.81 -19.07
N LEU A 349 6.91 18.05 -18.60
CA LEU A 349 5.71 18.86 -18.74
C LEU A 349 5.26 18.99 -20.22
N ASN A 350 6.20 19.06 -21.17
CA ASN A 350 5.85 19.12 -22.60
C ASN A 350 5.27 17.80 -23.09
N TYR A 351 5.74 16.67 -22.56
CA TYR A 351 5.22 15.34 -22.90
C TYR A 351 3.80 15.20 -22.34
N ALA A 352 3.59 15.65 -21.10
CA ALA A 352 2.27 15.64 -20.47
C ALA A 352 1.25 16.51 -21.25
N ARG A 353 1.65 17.71 -21.69
CA ARG A 353 0.81 18.56 -22.56
C ARG A 353 0.47 17.88 -23.88
N HIS A 354 1.46 17.24 -24.51
CA HIS A 354 1.27 16.54 -25.77
C HIS A 354 0.26 15.40 -25.63
N ILE A 355 0.41 14.57 -24.60
CA ILE A 355 -0.52 13.46 -24.30
C ILE A 355 -1.91 14.00 -23.97
N ALA A 356 -2.04 15.01 -23.11
CA ALA A 356 -3.33 15.60 -22.77
C ALA A 356 -4.11 16.09 -24.01
N ARG A 357 -3.40 16.72 -24.97
CA ARG A 357 -3.98 17.12 -26.25
C ARG A 357 -4.37 15.93 -27.11
N LYS A 358 -3.50 14.92 -27.24
CA LYS A 358 -3.80 13.73 -28.03
C LYS A 358 -5.03 12.99 -27.52
N LEU A 359 -5.21 12.91 -26.20
CA LEU A 359 -6.42 12.36 -25.59
C LEU A 359 -7.69 13.13 -26.00
N THR A 360 -7.63 14.45 -26.17
CA THR A 360 -8.79 15.23 -26.68
C THR A 360 -9.09 15.00 -28.17
N GLU A 361 -8.14 14.48 -28.94
CA GLU A 361 -8.27 14.26 -30.39
C GLU A 361 -8.79 12.84 -30.73
N TRP A 362 -8.89 11.94 -29.75
CA TRP A 362 -9.34 10.56 -29.95
C TRP A 362 -10.83 10.48 -30.29
N LYS A 363 -11.16 9.69 -31.32
CA LYS A 363 -12.52 9.60 -31.89
C LYS A 363 -13.20 8.24 -31.74
N ASN A 364 -12.43 7.15 -31.63
CA ASN A 364 -12.97 5.79 -31.74
C ASN A 364 -13.45 5.22 -30.40
N GLU A 365 -12.84 5.64 -29.30
CA GLU A 365 -13.15 5.17 -27.94
C GLU A 365 -13.12 6.36 -26.98
N ASP A 366 -13.93 6.32 -25.92
CA ASP A 366 -13.88 7.37 -24.89
C ASP A 366 -12.51 7.32 -24.19
N PRO A 367 -11.70 8.39 -24.28
CA PRO A 367 -10.36 8.39 -23.66
C PRO A 367 -10.41 8.21 -22.15
N VAL A 368 -11.55 8.48 -21.51
CA VAL A 368 -11.76 8.26 -20.08
C VAL A 368 -11.68 6.77 -19.74
N ASP A 369 -12.28 5.89 -20.56
CA ASP A 369 -12.22 4.44 -20.33
C ASP A 369 -10.80 3.90 -20.52
N VAL A 370 -10.12 4.36 -21.58
CA VAL A 370 -8.72 4.01 -21.84
C VAL A 370 -7.79 4.48 -20.71
N LEU A 371 -8.03 5.68 -20.16
CA LEU A 371 -7.28 6.17 -19.00
C LEU A 371 -7.51 5.29 -17.76
N LEU A 372 -8.75 4.85 -17.50
CA LEU A 372 -9.02 3.94 -16.40
C LEU A 372 -8.23 2.63 -16.58
N ASP A 373 -8.28 2.03 -17.76
CA ASP A 373 -7.53 0.80 -18.05
C ASP A 373 -6.03 1.01 -17.88
N LEU A 374 -5.49 2.13 -18.39
CA LEU A 374 -4.08 2.48 -18.27
C LEU A 374 -3.63 2.62 -16.81
N TRP A 375 -4.39 3.34 -15.99
CA TRP A 375 -4.06 3.54 -14.59
C TRP A 375 -4.16 2.24 -13.78
N ILE A 376 -5.11 1.37 -14.13
CA ILE A 376 -5.24 0.05 -13.51
C ILE A 376 -4.08 -0.86 -13.92
N ASP A 377 -3.64 -0.82 -15.17
CA ASP A 377 -2.41 -1.49 -15.63
C ASP A 377 -1.20 -0.98 -14.84
N PHE A 378 -0.98 0.34 -14.76
CA PHE A 378 0.12 0.91 -13.99
C PHE A 378 0.10 0.46 -12.53
N LEU A 379 -1.08 0.39 -11.91
CA LEU A 379 -1.24 -0.07 -10.53
C LEU A 379 -0.84 -1.55 -10.37
N VAL A 380 -1.29 -2.40 -11.30
CA VAL A 380 -0.98 -3.84 -11.28
C VAL A 380 0.49 -4.08 -11.59
N TYR A 381 1.06 -3.36 -12.56
CA TYR A 381 2.48 -3.38 -12.88
C TYR A 381 3.34 -2.95 -11.67
N ALA A 382 3.01 -1.81 -11.05
CA ALA A 382 3.70 -1.33 -9.86
C ALA A 382 3.66 -2.36 -8.73
N ALA A 383 2.50 -2.98 -8.48
CA ALA A 383 2.36 -3.98 -7.44
C ALA A 383 3.15 -5.26 -7.74
N ASN A 384 3.11 -5.73 -8.98
CA ASN A 384 3.80 -6.96 -9.37
C ASN A 384 5.33 -6.80 -9.43
N ARG A 385 5.82 -5.62 -9.84
CA ARG A 385 7.26 -5.33 -9.99
C ARG A 385 7.89 -4.64 -8.79
N CYS A 386 7.11 -4.26 -7.78
CA CYS A 386 7.64 -3.73 -6.52
C CYS A 386 8.52 -4.76 -5.81
N ASN A 387 9.59 -4.28 -5.17
CA ASN A 387 10.48 -5.15 -4.40
C ASN A 387 9.70 -5.85 -3.27
N ARG A 388 9.84 -7.17 -3.17
CA ARG A 388 9.23 -7.98 -2.11
C ARG A 388 9.64 -7.51 -0.72
N GLU A 389 10.87 -7.03 -0.55
CA GLU A 389 11.34 -6.45 0.72
C GLU A 389 10.59 -5.16 1.06
N SER A 390 10.27 -4.32 0.07
CA SER A 390 9.48 -3.11 0.26
C SER A 390 8.06 -3.46 0.71
N HIS A 391 7.42 -4.44 0.06
CA HIS A 391 6.13 -4.97 0.50
C HIS A 391 6.18 -5.47 1.95
N ALA A 392 7.20 -6.27 2.29
CA ALA A 392 7.40 -6.78 3.64
C ALA A 392 7.58 -5.64 4.66
N LYS A 393 8.48 -4.69 4.39
CA LYS A 393 8.79 -3.55 5.26
C LYS A 393 7.56 -2.73 5.62
N LYS A 394 6.60 -2.60 4.71
CA LYS A 394 5.37 -1.83 4.93
C LYS A 394 4.30 -2.56 5.73
N LEU A 395 4.38 -3.88 5.88
CA LEU A 395 3.46 -4.62 6.75
C LEU A 395 3.56 -4.16 8.20
N ASN A 396 4.74 -3.72 8.67
CA ASN A 396 4.89 -3.22 10.04
C ASN A 396 4.17 -1.88 10.30
N ASN A 397 3.84 -1.13 9.26
CA ASN A 397 3.34 0.26 9.36
C ASN A 397 1.90 0.43 8.86
N GLY A 398 1.06 -0.60 8.94
CA GLY A 398 -0.34 -0.49 8.53
C GLY A 398 -0.68 -1.09 7.17
N CYS A 399 0.29 -1.72 6.49
CA CYS A 399 0.18 -2.24 5.12
C CYS A 399 -0.11 -1.14 4.08
N GLU A 400 0.31 -1.35 2.84
CA GLU A 400 -0.01 -0.45 1.72
C GLU A 400 -1.03 -1.12 0.81
N PHE A 401 -1.90 -0.33 0.18
CA PHE A 401 -2.86 -0.83 -0.81
C PHE A 401 -2.15 -1.59 -1.95
N LEU A 402 -0.97 -1.14 -2.37
CA LEU A 402 -0.16 -1.82 -3.39
C LEU A 402 0.17 -3.27 -3.02
N THR A 403 0.43 -3.57 -1.75
CA THR A 403 0.70 -4.94 -1.28
C THR A 403 -0.54 -5.82 -1.41
N VAL A 404 -1.74 -5.25 -1.22
CA VAL A 404 -3.00 -5.98 -1.42
C VAL A 404 -3.16 -6.35 -2.89
N VAL A 405 -2.88 -5.41 -3.80
CA VAL A 405 -2.95 -5.65 -5.25
C VAL A 405 -1.95 -6.73 -5.66
N TRP A 406 -0.73 -6.71 -5.14
CA TRP A 406 0.29 -7.73 -5.40
C TRP A 406 -0.21 -9.14 -5.01
N LEU A 407 -0.78 -9.29 -3.81
CA LEU A 407 -1.35 -10.56 -3.38
C LEU A 407 -2.53 -11.01 -4.25
N MET A 408 -3.34 -10.07 -4.76
CA MET A 408 -4.41 -10.41 -5.69
C MET A 408 -3.86 -10.98 -6.99
N VAL A 409 -2.74 -10.46 -7.51
CA VAL A 409 -2.06 -11.00 -8.70
C VAL A 409 -1.57 -12.43 -8.42
N GLU A 410 -0.83 -12.63 -7.33
CA GLU A 410 -0.29 -13.94 -6.95
C GLU A 410 -1.39 -14.99 -6.74
N HIS A 411 -2.47 -14.61 -6.05
CA HIS A 411 -3.60 -15.50 -5.79
C HIS A 411 -4.32 -15.92 -7.08
N ASN A 412 -4.54 -15.00 -8.02
CA ASN A 412 -5.13 -15.34 -9.32
C ASN A 412 -4.22 -16.24 -10.14
N TYR A 413 -2.92 -15.97 -10.15
CA TYR A 413 -1.93 -16.81 -10.85
C TYR A 413 -1.91 -18.25 -10.32
N ALA A 414 -1.88 -18.42 -8.99
CA ALA A 414 -1.93 -19.72 -8.36
C ALA A 414 -3.23 -20.49 -8.70
N LEU A 415 -4.36 -19.78 -8.70
CA LEU A 415 -5.66 -20.36 -9.06
C LEU A 415 -5.69 -20.82 -10.53
N ALA A 416 -5.18 -20.00 -11.46
CA ALA A 416 -5.12 -20.32 -12.88
C ALA A 416 -4.27 -21.58 -13.14
N ASN A 417 -3.11 -21.68 -12.48
CA ASN A 417 -2.25 -22.87 -12.54
C ASN A 417 -2.95 -24.13 -12.02
N ALA A 418 -3.66 -24.02 -10.89
CA ALA A 418 -4.37 -25.15 -10.29
C ALA A 418 -5.53 -25.65 -11.19
N LEU A 419 -6.22 -24.74 -11.90
CA LEU A 419 -7.27 -25.11 -12.84
C LEU A 419 -6.69 -25.85 -14.06
N LYS A 420 -5.60 -25.34 -14.64
CA LYS A 420 -4.92 -25.99 -15.78
C LYS A 420 -4.38 -27.39 -15.43
N ALA A 421 -3.85 -27.57 -14.22
CA ALA A 421 -3.40 -28.87 -13.74
C ALA A 421 -4.55 -29.90 -13.57
N LYS A 422 -5.78 -29.42 -13.35
CA LYS A 422 -6.97 -30.30 -13.29
C LYS A 422 -7.48 -30.67 -14.69
N GLU A 423 -7.37 -29.76 -15.66
CA GLU A 423 -7.78 -30.02 -17.04
C GLU A 423 -6.84 -30.98 -17.76
N SER A 424 -5.53 -30.92 -17.47
CA SER A 424 -4.53 -31.83 -18.05
C SER A 424 -4.53 -33.25 -17.47
N ASN A 425 -5.21 -33.47 -16.34
CA ASN A 425 -5.37 -34.78 -15.70
C ASN A 425 -6.74 -35.44 -16.00
N LYS A 426 -7.55 -34.83 -16.87
CA LYS A 426 -8.77 -35.42 -17.44
C LYS A 426 -8.50 -35.76 -18.89
#